data_AF-A0A126WXD4-F1
#
_entry.id   AF-A0A126WXD4-F1
#
_cell.length_a   1.000
_cell.length_b   1.000
_cell.length_c   1.000
_cell.angle_alpha   90.00
_cell.angle_beta   90.00
_cell.angle_gamma   90.00
#
_symmetry.space_group_name_H-M   'P 1'
#
loop_
_entity.id
_entity.type
_entity.pdbx_description
1 polymer ?
#
loop_
_entity_poly.entity_id
_entity_poly.type
_entity_poly.pdbx_seq_one_letter_code
_entity_poly.pdbx_strand_id
1 'polypeptide(L)'
;MGLLVLVRARNMGSELGFGRLIEQSLNNRYSSWIHEALDEFSDNFFITDPCISGHPIVFVSRGFLKMFGYSREEVIGRNGRLFQGPGTDSRSLMEIREAIREEKTIQTSLLNYRKDGTPIWILFHLSPVFAKEDGRVIHFVTVEVPILKKSNSGRVEDVLGAHSWSNRSCSGSAGTFSSSSSDCLRSDIVYGSCRRELYRDSGVEFNRALLFDSFFDSDNRGLQAEESCEASIHVKQTAADSASSILSTLSRCSELTGKLVCEKRCCSRDPHGIVPLGSSLIISLGRIKQSFVLTDPHLPNMPIVYASDAFLSLTGYSRTEVLGRNCRFLQGPDTNVEAVNQIRQSIQAERPCGVRILNYRKDSSLFWNLLHISPVRNASGKIAFYVGVQLDEDSVNDGQVLSPEMRQLGAVGAVKVAVRSLSGAGPSKSQGNTV
;
A
#
# COMPACT_ATOMS: atom_id res chain seq x y z
N MET A 1 -10.06 -0.70 38.52
CA MET A 1 -11.25 -0.76 37.63
C MET A 1 -11.35 0.42 36.65
N GLY A 2 -11.02 1.66 37.02
CA GLY A 2 -11.13 2.83 36.12
C GLY A 2 -10.19 2.84 34.89
N LEU A 3 -8.94 2.37 35.02
CA LEU A 3 -7.95 2.40 33.94
C LEU A 3 -8.30 1.43 32.78
N LEU A 4 -8.84 0.25 33.10
CA LEU A 4 -9.25 -0.75 32.10
C LEU A 4 -10.47 -0.27 31.28
N VAL A 5 -11.37 0.50 31.91
CA VAL A 5 -12.55 1.09 31.23
C VAL A 5 -12.12 2.21 30.28
N LEU A 6 -11.12 3.03 30.65
CA LEU A 6 -10.61 4.12 29.81
C LEU A 6 -9.86 3.61 28.57
N VAL A 7 -9.02 2.58 28.71
CA VAL A 7 -8.32 1.95 27.58
C VAL A 7 -9.33 1.28 26.63
N ARG A 8 -10.36 0.63 27.16
CA ARG A 8 -11.42 0.01 26.37
C ARG A 8 -12.27 1.06 25.65
N ALA A 9 -12.54 2.20 26.28
CA ALA A 9 -13.24 3.34 25.65
C ALA A 9 -12.40 4.01 24.54
N ARG A 10 -11.08 4.18 24.73
CA ARG A 10 -10.17 4.69 23.69
C ARG A 10 -10.06 3.73 22.49
N ASN A 11 -9.98 2.43 22.73
CA ASN A 11 -9.97 1.43 21.65
C ASN A 11 -11.30 1.37 20.90
N MET A 12 -12.44 1.39 21.61
CA MET A 12 -13.77 1.46 20.96
C MET A 12 -13.97 2.77 20.18
N GLY A 13 -13.48 3.91 20.68
CA GLY A 13 -13.48 5.18 19.95
C GLY A 13 -12.64 5.15 18.68
N SER A 14 -11.52 4.43 18.69
CA SER A 14 -10.67 4.23 17.50
C SER A 14 -11.30 3.27 16.48
N GLU A 15 -11.99 2.22 16.92
CA GLU A 15 -12.72 1.29 16.04
C GLU A 15 -13.96 1.94 15.42
N LEU A 16 -14.73 2.69 16.21
CA LEU A 16 -15.87 3.48 15.71
C LEU A 16 -15.42 4.57 14.72
N GLY A 17 -14.30 5.23 15.00
CA GLY A 17 -13.69 6.21 14.10
C GLY A 17 -13.22 5.57 12.78
N PHE A 18 -12.59 4.40 12.85
CA PHE A 18 -12.11 3.67 11.67
C PHE A 18 -13.26 3.16 10.79
N GLY A 19 -14.32 2.60 11.40
CA GLY A 19 -15.52 2.20 10.67
C GLY A 19 -16.17 3.36 9.93
N ARG A 20 -16.27 4.52 10.59
CA ARG A 20 -16.78 5.75 9.97
C ARG A 20 -15.91 6.24 8.81
N LEU A 21 -14.57 6.15 8.91
CA LEU A 21 -13.66 6.53 7.82
C LEU A 21 -13.87 5.64 6.58
N ILE A 22 -14.07 4.34 6.77
CA ILE A 22 -14.34 3.41 5.67
C ILE A 22 -15.67 3.76 4.98
N GLU A 23 -16.73 3.95 5.76
CA GLU A 23 -18.04 4.35 5.23
C GLU A 23 -17.97 5.69 4.48
N GLN A 24 -17.20 6.64 5.00
CA GLN A 24 -17.01 7.95 4.40
C GLN A 24 -16.13 7.95 3.14
N SER A 25 -15.33 6.90 2.91
CA SER A 25 -14.41 6.81 1.77
C SER A 25 -15.13 7.01 0.43
N LEU A 26 -16.19 6.23 0.19
CA LEU A 26 -17.02 6.38 -1.00
C LEU A 26 -18.03 7.53 -0.85
N ASN A 27 -18.73 7.61 0.28
CA ASN A 27 -19.86 8.54 0.48
C ASN A 27 -19.45 10.02 0.45
N ASN A 28 -18.20 10.34 0.77
CA ASN A 28 -17.74 11.74 0.68
C ASN A 28 -17.54 12.20 -0.75
N ARG A 29 -17.30 11.29 -1.70
CA ARG A 29 -16.87 11.64 -3.06
C ARG A 29 -17.89 11.27 -4.13
N TYR A 30 -18.61 10.18 -3.97
CA TYR A 30 -19.59 9.72 -4.94
C TYR A 30 -21.01 10.01 -4.45
N SER A 31 -21.98 10.00 -5.37
CA SER A 31 -23.39 10.17 -5.02
C SER A 31 -23.85 9.07 -4.05
N SER A 32 -24.95 9.33 -3.33
CA SER A 32 -25.56 8.38 -2.39
C SER A 32 -25.94 7.04 -3.02
N TRP A 33 -26.06 7.00 -4.36
CA TRP A 33 -26.47 5.84 -5.16
C TRP A 33 -25.30 4.94 -5.56
N ILE A 34 -24.06 5.28 -5.17
CA ILE A 34 -22.87 4.56 -5.61
C ILE A 34 -22.88 3.10 -5.17
N HIS A 35 -23.39 2.82 -3.98
CA HIS A 35 -23.43 1.47 -3.46
C HIS A 35 -24.41 0.59 -4.24
N GLU A 36 -25.59 1.09 -4.59
CA GLU A 36 -26.54 0.38 -5.45
C GLU A 36 -25.96 0.16 -6.84
N ALA A 37 -25.39 1.21 -7.45
CA ALA A 37 -24.81 1.11 -8.79
C ALA A 37 -23.65 0.10 -8.87
N LEU A 38 -22.82 0.02 -7.82
CA LEU A 38 -21.74 -0.98 -7.76
C LEU A 38 -22.25 -2.39 -7.43
N ASP A 39 -23.34 -2.52 -6.67
CA ASP A 39 -23.97 -3.82 -6.34
C ASP A 39 -24.70 -4.45 -7.54
N GLU A 40 -25.00 -3.69 -8.60
CA GLU A 40 -25.59 -4.19 -9.87
C GLU A 40 -24.60 -5.04 -10.69
N PHE A 41 -23.29 -4.84 -10.51
CA PHE A 41 -22.27 -5.58 -11.23
C PHE A 41 -22.22 -7.05 -10.79
N SER A 42 -22.22 -7.97 -11.76
CA SER A 42 -22.01 -9.40 -11.52
C SER A 42 -20.53 -9.76 -11.33
N ASP A 43 -19.61 -8.87 -11.69
CA ASP A 43 -18.17 -9.09 -11.64
C ASP A 43 -17.63 -9.26 -10.20
N ASN A 44 -16.49 -9.94 -10.08
CA ASN A 44 -15.81 -10.09 -8.79
C ASN A 44 -14.78 -8.96 -8.64
N PHE A 45 -15.10 -7.96 -7.83
CA PHE A 45 -14.21 -6.83 -7.64
C PHE A 45 -14.32 -6.25 -6.24
N PHE A 46 -13.31 -5.47 -5.87
CA PHE A 46 -13.32 -4.66 -4.67
C PHE A 46 -12.61 -3.33 -4.93
N ILE A 47 -12.87 -2.35 -4.06
CA ILE A 47 -12.26 -1.03 -4.12
C ILE A 47 -11.48 -0.82 -2.83
N THR A 48 -10.26 -0.30 -2.92
CA THR A 48 -9.43 0.06 -1.77
C THR A 48 -9.17 1.57 -1.74
N ASP A 49 -8.94 2.10 -0.53
CA ASP A 49 -8.60 3.52 -0.32
C ASP A 49 -7.17 3.64 0.22
N PRO A 50 -6.19 4.15 -0.57
CA PRO A 50 -4.81 4.30 -0.11
C PRO A 50 -4.61 5.47 0.86
N CYS A 51 -5.57 6.39 0.99
CA CYS A 51 -5.53 7.51 1.92
C CYS A 51 -5.92 7.11 3.35
N ILE A 52 -6.55 5.96 3.53
CA ILE A 52 -6.86 5.40 4.85
C ILE A 52 -5.70 4.50 5.32
N SER A 53 -5.31 4.66 6.58
CA SER A 53 -4.27 3.84 7.23
C SER A 53 -4.54 2.35 7.01
N GLY A 54 -3.53 1.64 6.50
CA GLY A 54 -3.63 0.20 6.20
C GLY A 54 -4.05 -0.14 4.78
N HIS A 55 -4.39 0.85 3.95
CA HIS A 55 -4.90 0.66 2.58
C HIS A 55 -6.07 -0.35 2.55
N PRO A 56 -7.15 -0.07 3.30
CA PRO A 56 -8.25 -1.01 3.46
C PRO A 56 -9.11 -1.12 2.20
N ILE A 57 -9.79 -2.26 2.09
CA ILE A 57 -10.93 -2.48 1.22
C ILE A 57 -12.11 -1.68 1.77
N VAL A 58 -12.66 -0.79 0.96
CA VAL A 58 -13.78 0.10 1.31
C VAL A 58 -15.09 -0.30 0.62
N PHE A 59 -15.00 -1.15 -0.40
CA PHE A 59 -16.15 -1.78 -1.04
C PHE A 59 -15.77 -3.16 -1.58
N VAL A 60 -16.71 -4.09 -1.57
CA VAL A 60 -16.55 -5.44 -2.14
C VAL A 60 -17.86 -5.89 -2.79
N SER A 61 -17.75 -6.42 -4.01
CA SER A 61 -18.90 -6.87 -4.79
C SER A 61 -19.49 -8.17 -4.25
N ARG A 62 -20.78 -8.40 -4.55
CA ARG A 62 -21.47 -9.65 -4.18
C ARG A 62 -20.85 -10.87 -4.89
N GLY A 63 -20.40 -10.70 -6.13
CA GLY A 63 -19.69 -11.74 -6.89
C GLY A 63 -18.40 -12.17 -6.18
N PHE A 64 -17.59 -11.20 -5.74
CA PHE A 64 -16.36 -11.45 -5.00
C PHE A 64 -16.60 -12.25 -3.73
N LEU A 65 -17.57 -11.83 -2.91
CA LEU A 65 -17.90 -12.52 -1.65
C LEU A 65 -18.31 -13.97 -1.90
N LYS A 66 -19.12 -14.24 -2.93
CA LYS A 66 -19.51 -15.60 -3.33
C LYS A 66 -18.31 -16.42 -3.81
N MET A 67 -17.41 -15.83 -4.59
CA MET A 67 -16.23 -16.51 -5.14
C MET A 67 -15.26 -16.96 -4.05
N PHE A 68 -15.05 -16.15 -3.02
CA PHE A 68 -14.10 -16.41 -1.94
C PHE A 68 -14.70 -16.99 -0.66
N GLY A 69 -16.01 -16.89 -0.47
CA GLY A 69 -16.72 -17.43 0.70
C GLY A 69 -16.63 -16.57 1.97
N TYR A 70 -16.24 -15.30 1.87
CA TYR A 70 -16.22 -14.38 3.01
C TYR A 70 -17.54 -13.61 3.15
N SER A 71 -17.86 -13.17 4.37
CA SER A 71 -18.90 -12.15 4.58
C SER A 71 -18.35 -10.75 4.27
N ARG A 72 -19.24 -9.77 4.07
CA ARG A 72 -18.85 -8.38 3.81
C ARG A 72 -18.09 -7.79 5.01
N GLU A 73 -18.53 -8.09 6.22
CA GLU A 73 -17.98 -7.59 7.49
C GLU A 73 -16.56 -8.13 7.74
N GLU A 74 -16.25 -9.33 7.23
CA GLU A 74 -14.91 -9.92 7.34
C GLU A 74 -13.90 -9.29 6.38
N VAL A 75 -14.37 -8.66 5.30
CA VAL A 75 -13.53 -8.12 4.21
C VAL A 75 -13.36 -6.61 4.33
N ILE A 76 -14.44 -5.88 4.60
CA ILE A 76 -14.42 -4.42 4.70
C ILE A 76 -13.45 -3.98 5.80
N GLY A 77 -12.61 -2.98 5.51
CA GLY A 77 -11.58 -2.48 6.42
C GLY A 77 -10.29 -3.31 6.44
N ARG A 78 -10.25 -4.47 5.77
CA ARG A 78 -9.04 -5.30 5.67
C ARG A 78 -8.20 -4.93 4.47
N ASN A 79 -6.92 -5.27 4.50
CA ASN A 79 -6.05 -5.13 3.34
C ASN A 79 -6.21 -6.35 2.41
N GLY A 80 -6.08 -6.15 1.08
CA GLY A 80 -6.19 -7.22 0.07
C GLY A 80 -5.23 -8.41 0.27
N ARG A 81 -4.17 -8.24 1.08
CA ARG A 81 -3.33 -9.36 1.55
C ARG A 81 -4.09 -10.45 2.30
N LEU A 82 -5.32 -10.18 2.73
CA LEU A 82 -6.23 -11.15 3.34
C LEU A 82 -6.39 -12.44 2.51
N PHE A 83 -6.35 -12.34 1.18
CA PHE A 83 -6.60 -13.46 0.27
C PHE A 83 -5.33 -14.23 -0.12
N GLN A 84 -4.16 -13.82 0.37
CA GLN A 84 -2.87 -14.42 0.04
C GLN A 84 -2.57 -15.59 0.99
N GLY A 85 -1.78 -16.55 0.54
CA GLY A 85 -1.40 -17.73 1.32
C GLY A 85 -0.03 -18.30 0.94
N PRO A 86 0.32 -19.49 1.44
CA PRO A 86 1.69 -20.03 1.35
C PRO A 86 2.24 -20.18 -0.07
N GLY A 87 1.38 -20.57 -1.02
CA GLY A 87 1.75 -20.70 -2.45
C GLY A 87 1.51 -19.44 -3.29
N THR A 88 1.24 -18.29 -2.67
CA THR A 88 1.11 -17.04 -3.43
C THR A 88 2.51 -16.57 -3.88
N ASP A 89 2.72 -16.52 -5.19
CA ASP A 89 4.03 -16.18 -5.77
C ASP A 89 4.52 -14.78 -5.38
N SER A 90 5.77 -14.71 -4.90
CA SER A 90 6.40 -13.47 -4.46
C SER A 90 6.70 -12.50 -5.60
N ARG A 91 6.90 -12.99 -6.84
CA ARG A 91 7.15 -12.14 -8.01
C ARG A 91 5.86 -11.41 -8.41
N SER A 92 4.72 -12.10 -8.55
CA SER A 92 3.42 -11.44 -8.78
C SER A 92 3.10 -10.41 -7.70
N LEU A 93 3.39 -10.71 -6.43
CA LEU A 93 3.22 -9.73 -5.34
C LEU A 93 4.16 -8.52 -5.45
N MET A 94 5.36 -8.70 -5.98
CA MET A 94 6.28 -7.60 -6.24
C MET A 94 5.76 -6.72 -7.38
N GLU A 95 5.29 -7.31 -8.48
CA GLU A 95 4.68 -6.58 -9.59
C GLU A 95 3.48 -5.72 -9.13
N ILE A 96 2.60 -6.26 -8.28
CA ILE A 96 1.47 -5.51 -7.71
C ILE A 96 1.97 -4.34 -6.85
N ARG A 97 2.99 -4.57 -6.00
CA ARG A 97 3.57 -3.49 -5.17
C ARG A 97 4.19 -2.38 -6.03
N GLU A 98 4.88 -2.75 -7.10
CA GLU A 98 5.47 -1.81 -8.04
C GLU A 98 4.39 -1.04 -8.82
N ALA A 99 3.30 -1.69 -9.23
CA ALA A 99 2.16 -1.02 -9.87
C ALA A 99 1.49 0.00 -8.94
N ILE A 100 1.30 -0.32 -7.66
CA ILE A 100 0.82 0.63 -6.64
C ILE A 100 1.82 1.77 -6.45
N ARG A 101 3.13 1.47 -6.40
CA ARG A 101 4.20 2.48 -6.28
C ARG A 101 4.24 3.44 -7.45
N GLU A 102 4.03 2.94 -8.66
CA GLU A 102 4.05 3.74 -9.89
C GLU A 102 2.68 4.32 -10.25
N GLU A 103 1.64 3.95 -9.50
CA GLU A 103 0.25 4.35 -9.74
C GLU A 103 -0.19 4.00 -11.16
N LYS A 104 0.07 2.75 -11.55
CA LYS A 104 -0.21 2.19 -12.87
C LYS A 104 -1.19 1.04 -12.81
N THR A 105 -1.93 0.87 -13.90
CA THR A 105 -2.73 -0.33 -14.12
C THR A 105 -1.83 -1.54 -14.34
N ILE A 106 -2.23 -2.69 -13.77
CA ILE A 106 -1.54 -3.97 -13.95
C ILE A 106 -2.55 -5.10 -14.13
N GLN A 107 -2.15 -6.11 -14.90
CA GLN A 107 -2.73 -7.44 -14.88
C GLN A 107 -1.67 -8.48 -14.55
N THR A 108 -1.91 -9.34 -13.58
CA THR A 108 -1.00 -10.44 -13.23
C THR A 108 -1.77 -11.65 -12.74
N SER A 109 -1.24 -12.86 -12.94
CA SER A 109 -1.88 -14.09 -12.45
C SER A 109 -1.40 -14.36 -11.03
N LEU A 110 -2.34 -14.70 -10.14
CA LEU A 110 -2.10 -14.82 -8.71
C LEU A 110 -2.82 -16.04 -8.14
N LEU A 111 -2.16 -16.77 -7.25
CA LEU A 111 -2.79 -17.81 -6.45
C LEU A 111 -3.32 -17.18 -5.16
N ASN A 112 -4.64 -17.02 -5.07
CA ASN A 112 -5.33 -16.58 -3.86
C ASN A 112 -5.97 -17.78 -3.15
N TYR A 113 -6.47 -17.56 -1.93
CA TYR A 113 -7.06 -18.57 -1.07
C TYR A 113 -8.46 -18.13 -0.65
N ARG A 114 -9.42 -19.04 -0.79
CA ARG A 114 -10.76 -18.88 -0.24
C ARG A 114 -10.74 -18.96 1.28
N LYS A 115 -11.85 -18.59 1.91
CA LYS A 115 -12.02 -18.66 3.37
C LYS A 115 -11.77 -20.05 3.95
N ASP A 116 -12.15 -21.09 3.22
CA ASP A 116 -11.93 -22.49 3.60
C ASP A 116 -10.49 -22.99 3.37
N GLY A 117 -9.59 -22.12 2.90
CA GLY A 117 -8.21 -22.44 2.58
C GLY A 117 -8.02 -23.06 1.19
N THR A 118 -9.07 -23.22 0.39
CA THR A 118 -8.92 -23.76 -0.96
C THR A 118 -8.21 -22.75 -1.88
N PRO A 119 -7.15 -23.17 -2.59
CA PRO A 119 -6.46 -22.29 -3.53
C PRO A 119 -7.32 -22.05 -4.79
N ILE A 120 -7.25 -20.83 -5.31
CA ILE A 120 -7.90 -20.41 -6.55
C ILE A 120 -6.93 -19.55 -7.37
N TRP A 121 -6.69 -19.94 -8.62
CA TRP A 121 -5.97 -19.09 -9.56
C TRP A 121 -6.90 -18.01 -10.05
N ILE A 122 -6.45 -16.76 -9.98
CA ILE A 122 -7.18 -15.60 -10.48
C ILE A 122 -6.26 -14.76 -11.37
N LEU A 123 -6.85 -14.12 -12.37
CA LEU A 123 -6.25 -12.97 -13.01
C LEU A 123 -6.62 -11.75 -12.18
N PHE A 124 -5.60 -11.10 -11.62
CA PHE A 124 -5.70 -9.88 -10.85
C PHE A 124 -5.53 -8.68 -11.77
N HIS A 125 -6.56 -7.84 -11.88
CA HIS A 125 -6.51 -6.56 -12.58
C HIS A 125 -6.65 -5.43 -11.57
N LEU A 126 -5.66 -4.55 -11.44
CA LEU A 126 -5.72 -3.38 -10.56
C LEU A 126 -5.57 -2.10 -11.37
N SER A 127 -6.47 -1.15 -11.14
CA SER A 127 -6.50 0.16 -11.80
C SER A 127 -6.64 1.30 -10.79
N PRO A 128 -5.77 2.32 -10.82
CA PRO A 128 -5.89 3.51 -9.97
C PRO A 128 -7.06 4.40 -10.41
N VAL A 129 -7.68 5.06 -9.43
CA VAL A 129 -8.68 6.11 -9.63
C VAL A 129 -8.10 7.42 -9.16
N PHE A 130 -8.05 8.43 -10.03
CA PHE A 130 -7.49 9.73 -9.72
C PHE A 130 -8.57 10.76 -9.44
N ALA A 131 -8.33 11.64 -8.47
CA ALA A 131 -9.09 12.88 -8.32
C ALA A 131 -8.72 13.85 -9.46
N LYS A 132 -9.70 14.45 -10.14
CA LYS A 132 -9.42 15.45 -11.18
C LYS A 132 -8.90 16.77 -10.60
N GLU A 133 -9.19 17.05 -9.34
CA GLU A 133 -8.79 18.30 -8.69
C GLU A 133 -7.26 18.47 -8.61
N ASP A 134 -6.55 17.38 -8.28
CA ASP A 134 -5.13 17.42 -7.90
C ASP A 134 -4.31 16.24 -8.44
N GLY A 135 -4.95 15.28 -9.13
CA GLY A 135 -4.27 14.10 -9.66
C GLY A 135 -3.85 13.07 -8.61
N ARG A 136 -4.34 13.14 -7.37
CA ARG A 136 -4.12 12.11 -6.34
C ARG A 136 -4.84 10.82 -6.68
N VAL A 137 -4.19 9.68 -6.40
CA VAL A 137 -4.91 8.42 -6.32
C VAL A 137 -5.79 8.42 -5.07
N ILE A 138 -7.09 8.30 -5.28
CA ILE A 138 -8.11 8.28 -4.23
C ILE A 138 -8.61 6.86 -3.96
N HIS A 139 -8.57 5.98 -4.95
CA HIS A 139 -8.97 4.58 -4.82
C HIS A 139 -8.15 3.71 -5.78
N PHE A 140 -8.12 2.41 -5.53
CA PHE A 140 -7.80 1.40 -6.54
C PHE A 140 -9.01 0.50 -6.75
N VAL A 141 -9.37 0.26 -8.00
CA VAL A 141 -10.35 -0.76 -8.40
C VAL A 141 -9.59 -2.03 -8.71
N THR A 142 -9.97 -3.13 -8.06
CA THR A 142 -9.39 -4.46 -8.30
C THR A 142 -10.46 -5.40 -8.82
N VAL A 143 -10.29 -5.95 -10.01
CA VAL A 143 -11.13 -6.99 -10.61
C VAL A 143 -10.38 -8.32 -10.58
N GLU A 144 -11.05 -9.38 -10.14
CA GLU A 144 -10.49 -10.73 -10.06
C GLU A 144 -11.31 -11.72 -10.90
N VAL A 145 -10.68 -12.32 -11.91
CA VAL A 145 -11.35 -13.30 -12.78
C VAL A 145 -10.72 -14.68 -12.56
N PRO A 146 -11.50 -15.71 -12.18
CA PRO A 146 -10.95 -17.04 -11.93
C PRO A 146 -10.34 -17.65 -13.20
N ILE A 147 -9.14 -18.20 -13.08
CA ILE A 147 -8.47 -18.93 -14.15
C ILE A 147 -8.76 -20.42 -13.94
N LEU A 148 -9.54 -20.99 -14.84
CA LEU A 148 -9.83 -22.42 -14.83
C LEU A 148 -8.60 -23.18 -15.34
N LYS A 149 -7.96 -23.98 -14.48
CA LYS A 149 -6.97 -24.94 -14.94
C LYS A 149 -7.65 -25.95 -15.85
N LYS A 150 -7.18 -26.10 -17.09
CA LYS A 150 -7.53 -27.27 -17.90
C LYS A 150 -6.95 -28.49 -17.20
N SER A 151 -7.79 -29.37 -16.69
CA SER A 151 -7.35 -30.67 -16.20
C SER A 151 -6.74 -31.43 -17.38
N ASN A 152 -5.45 -31.78 -17.29
CA ASN A 152 -4.87 -32.88 -18.07
C ASN A 152 -5.40 -34.23 -17.54
N SER A 153 -6.73 -34.36 -17.39
CA SER A 153 -7.39 -35.66 -17.21
C SER A 153 -7.56 -36.27 -18.59
N GLY A 154 -7.04 -37.47 -18.75
CA GLY A 154 -6.64 -38.04 -20.04
C GLY A 154 -7.67 -38.09 -21.15
N ARG A 155 -7.11 -38.28 -22.35
CA ARG A 155 -7.77 -38.89 -23.50
C ARG A 155 -8.71 -40.02 -23.02
N VAL A 156 -10.00 -39.76 -23.08
CA VAL A 156 -10.99 -40.78 -23.41
C VAL A 156 -11.64 -40.25 -24.69
N GLU A 157 -11.28 -40.89 -25.79
CA GLU A 157 -12.01 -40.76 -27.05
C GLU A 157 -13.45 -41.19 -26.79
N ASP A 158 -14.40 -40.25 -26.84
CA ASP A 158 -15.79 -40.60 -27.12
C ASP A 158 -16.09 -40.25 -28.58
N VAL A 159 -16.03 -41.32 -29.35
CA VAL A 159 -16.63 -41.54 -30.65
C VAL A 159 -18.05 -41.01 -30.67
N LEU A 160 -18.35 -39.97 -31.44
CA LEU A 160 -19.61 -39.80 -32.16
C LEU A 160 -19.47 -38.69 -33.23
N GLY A 161 -19.41 -39.11 -34.51
CA GLY A 161 -19.98 -38.34 -35.62
C GLY A 161 -19.04 -37.46 -36.45
N ALA A 162 -18.28 -38.07 -37.37
CA ALA A 162 -17.95 -37.40 -38.63
C ALA A 162 -17.74 -38.44 -39.75
N HIS A 163 -18.75 -38.60 -40.58
CA HIS A 163 -18.63 -39.31 -41.85
C HIS A 163 -17.72 -38.54 -42.81
N SER A 164 -16.84 -39.30 -43.46
CA SER A 164 -16.39 -39.13 -44.85
C SER A 164 -15.73 -37.79 -45.24
N TRP A 165 -14.40 -37.80 -45.37
CA TRP A 165 -13.81 -37.77 -46.71
C TRP A 165 -12.38 -38.30 -46.76
N SER A 166 -12.08 -38.84 -47.93
CA SER A 166 -11.06 -39.82 -48.30
C SER A 166 -9.67 -39.27 -48.61
N ASN A 167 -8.67 -40.10 -48.31
CA ASN A 167 -7.40 -40.38 -49.01
C ASN A 167 -6.61 -39.22 -49.64
N ARG A 168 -5.37 -39.07 -49.16
CA ARG A 168 -4.17 -39.33 -49.98
C ARG A 168 -2.94 -39.57 -49.12
N SER A 169 -2.38 -40.76 -49.25
CA SER A 169 -1.06 -41.18 -48.77
C SER A 169 0.05 -40.56 -49.63
N CYS A 170 1.18 -40.22 -49.02
CA CYS A 170 2.51 -40.37 -49.61
C CYS A 170 3.55 -40.51 -48.50
N SER A 171 4.17 -41.68 -48.48
CA SER A 171 5.35 -42.09 -47.71
C SER A 171 6.63 -41.40 -48.21
N GLY A 172 7.59 -41.13 -47.31
CA GLY A 172 8.93 -40.64 -47.68
C GLY A 172 9.92 -40.56 -46.52
N SER A 173 10.49 -41.72 -46.18
CA SER A 173 11.83 -42.04 -45.65
C SER A 173 12.74 -40.99 -44.99
N ALA A 174 13.18 -41.37 -43.78
CA ALA A 174 14.56 -41.48 -43.27
C ALA A 174 15.60 -40.38 -43.54
N GLY A 175 16.19 -39.88 -42.45
CA GLY A 175 17.43 -39.09 -42.44
C GLY A 175 18.01 -38.96 -41.03
N THR A 176 18.79 -39.96 -40.63
CA THR A 176 19.69 -39.94 -39.47
C THR A 176 20.87 -39.01 -39.75
N PHE A 177 21.27 -38.11 -38.85
CA PHE A 177 22.67 -37.69 -38.73
C PHE A 177 23.01 -37.18 -37.32
N SER A 178 24.26 -37.44 -36.99
CA SER A 178 24.91 -37.53 -35.69
C SER A 178 25.49 -36.21 -35.15
N SER A 179 25.62 -36.19 -33.82
CA SER A 179 26.60 -35.53 -32.95
C SER A 179 27.73 -34.69 -33.57
N SER A 180 27.98 -33.54 -32.94
CA SER A 180 29.35 -33.12 -32.60
C SER A 180 29.35 -32.27 -31.32
N SER A 181 30.24 -32.65 -30.41
CA SER A 181 30.64 -31.93 -29.20
C SER A 181 31.78 -30.98 -29.53
N SER A 182 31.87 -29.85 -28.82
CA SER A 182 33.13 -29.13 -28.60
C SER A 182 33.08 -28.30 -27.31
N ASP A 183 34.13 -28.52 -26.52
CA ASP A 183 34.41 -28.04 -25.17
C ASP A 183 34.87 -26.56 -25.07
N CYS A 184 35.10 -26.15 -23.81
CA CYS A 184 36.01 -25.10 -23.30
C CYS A 184 35.41 -23.67 -23.17
N LEU A 185 35.51 -22.92 -22.06
CA LEU A 185 36.50 -22.86 -20.97
C LEU A 185 35.96 -22.16 -19.70
N ARG A 186 36.68 -22.47 -18.62
CA ARG A 186 36.67 -22.13 -17.18
C ARG A 186 36.87 -20.64 -16.82
N SER A 187 36.27 -20.18 -15.71
CA SER A 187 36.96 -19.36 -14.69
C SER A 187 36.17 -19.27 -13.37
N ASP A 188 36.79 -19.76 -12.31
CA ASP A 188 36.41 -19.63 -10.90
C ASP A 188 36.60 -18.19 -10.38
N ILE A 189 35.70 -17.68 -9.53
CA ILE A 189 36.04 -16.64 -8.53
C ILE A 189 35.33 -16.94 -7.19
N VAL A 190 36.17 -16.92 -6.16
CA VAL A 190 36.03 -17.22 -4.74
C VAL A 190 35.13 -16.22 -3.99
N TYR A 191 34.30 -16.69 -3.05
CA TYR A 191 33.80 -15.86 -1.94
C TYR A 191 34.28 -16.41 -0.60
N GLY A 192 34.95 -15.53 0.17
CA GLY A 192 35.57 -15.81 1.46
C GLY A 192 34.58 -15.90 2.62
N SER A 193 34.89 -16.80 3.54
CA SER A 193 34.13 -17.11 4.75
C SER A 193 34.48 -16.14 5.89
N CYS A 194 33.48 -15.68 6.64
CA CYS A 194 33.67 -15.03 7.95
C CYS A 194 33.29 -15.98 9.10
N ARG A 195 34.10 -15.85 10.18
CA ARG A 195 34.23 -16.68 11.38
C ARG A 195 32.96 -16.91 12.21
N ARG A 196 33.03 -17.99 13.01
CA ARG A 196 32.05 -18.58 13.92
C ARG A 196 32.65 -18.67 15.33
N GLU A 197 31.97 -18.19 16.38
CA GLU A 197 32.13 -18.56 17.83
C GLU A 197 30.77 -18.24 18.52
N LEU A 198 29.95 -19.19 19.01
CA LEU A 198 29.94 -20.02 20.25
C LEU A 198 29.61 -19.27 21.57
N TYR A 199 28.40 -19.44 22.13
CA TYR A 199 28.10 -20.28 23.33
C TYR A 199 26.61 -20.26 23.78
N ARG A 200 26.17 -21.45 24.21
CA ARG A 200 25.03 -21.91 25.05
C ARG A 200 24.89 -21.13 26.39
N ASP A 201 23.80 -21.09 27.17
CA ASP A 201 22.46 -21.71 27.25
C ASP A 201 21.68 -21.07 28.45
N SER A 202 20.41 -21.45 28.61
CA SER A 202 19.49 -21.42 29.76
C SER A 202 18.29 -20.48 29.64
N GLY A 203 17.15 -21.08 29.30
CA GLY A 203 15.87 -20.42 29.08
C GLY A 203 14.95 -20.32 30.29
N VAL A 204 13.88 -19.55 30.10
CA VAL A 204 12.54 -19.77 30.64
C VAL A 204 11.54 -19.22 29.61
N GLU A 205 10.58 -20.06 29.22
CA GLU A 205 9.50 -19.78 28.25
C GLU A 205 8.59 -18.63 28.68
N PHE A 206 8.15 -17.78 27.73
CA PHE A 206 6.80 -17.22 27.73
C PHE A 206 6.35 -16.78 26.32
N ASN A 207 5.14 -17.20 25.96
CA ASN A 207 4.42 -16.94 24.72
C ASN A 207 4.48 -15.48 24.22
N ARG A 208 5.00 -15.27 23.00
CA ARG A 208 4.55 -14.16 22.14
C ARG A 208 4.87 -14.41 20.66
N ALA A 209 3.82 -14.43 19.85
CA ALA A 209 3.90 -14.31 18.41
C ALA A 209 4.58 -12.99 18.04
N LEU A 210 5.74 -13.05 17.38
CA LEU A 210 6.21 -12.17 16.31
C LEU A 210 7.60 -12.62 15.81
N LEU A 211 7.76 -12.59 14.49
CA LEU A 211 9.00 -12.47 13.68
C LEU A 211 9.84 -13.72 13.38
N PHE A 212 9.64 -14.17 12.14
CA PHE A 212 10.61 -14.60 11.12
C PHE A 212 12.09 -14.28 11.43
N ASP A 213 12.89 -15.29 11.78
CA ASP A 213 14.23 -15.55 11.20
C ASP A 213 14.82 -16.87 11.73
N SER A 214 14.94 -17.89 10.87
CA SER A 214 16.02 -18.89 10.91
C SER A 214 15.96 -19.76 9.66
N PHE A 215 16.98 -19.63 8.81
CA PHE A 215 17.22 -20.45 7.62
C PHE A 215 18.20 -21.60 7.90
N PHE A 216 18.00 -22.69 7.14
CA PHE A 216 18.78 -23.94 6.96
C PHE A 216 18.63 -25.01 8.06
N ASP A 217 18.34 -26.29 7.81
CA ASP A 217 18.41 -27.13 6.60
C ASP A 217 17.54 -28.40 6.78
N SER A 218 17.31 -29.17 5.70
CA SER A 218 16.69 -30.50 5.59
C SER A 218 15.20 -30.56 5.21
N ASP A 219 14.93 -30.54 3.90
CA ASP A 219 14.76 -31.79 3.16
C ASP A 219 14.64 -31.49 1.66
N ASN A 220 15.63 -31.96 0.91
CA ASN A 220 15.73 -31.84 -0.54
C ASN A 220 14.75 -32.83 -1.20
N ARG A 221 13.44 -32.54 -1.12
CA ARG A 221 12.39 -33.26 -1.86
C ARG A 221 11.64 -32.30 -2.77
N GLY A 222 12.12 -32.27 -4.02
CA GLY A 222 11.34 -31.89 -5.19
C GLY A 222 11.05 -30.40 -5.33
N LEU A 223 11.95 -29.68 -5.99
CA LEU A 223 11.58 -28.53 -6.82
C LEU A 223 10.59 -29.03 -7.90
N GLN A 224 9.32 -29.18 -7.56
CA GLN A 224 8.28 -29.03 -8.57
C GLN A 224 8.31 -27.55 -8.93
N ALA A 225 8.74 -27.25 -10.15
CA ALA A 225 8.52 -25.94 -10.72
C ALA A 225 7.02 -25.65 -10.61
N GLU A 226 6.63 -24.78 -9.66
CA GLU A 226 5.25 -24.36 -9.52
C GLU A 226 4.79 -23.78 -10.86
N GLU A 227 3.82 -24.46 -11.49
CA GLU A 227 3.23 -24.00 -12.74
C GLU A 227 2.65 -22.60 -12.53
N SER A 228 3.33 -21.58 -13.06
CA SER A 228 2.74 -20.27 -13.29
C SER A 228 1.51 -20.44 -14.18
N CYS A 229 0.32 -20.28 -13.63
CA CYS A 229 -0.92 -20.39 -14.39
C CYS A 229 -1.11 -19.10 -15.20
N GLU A 230 -1.01 -19.19 -16.53
CA GLU A 230 -1.18 -18.02 -17.40
C GLU A 230 -2.65 -17.86 -17.82
N ALA A 231 -3.20 -16.66 -17.61
CA ALA A 231 -4.55 -16.31 -18.04
C ALA A 231 -4.67 -16.20 -19.58
N SER A 232 -5.77 -16.70 -20.14
CA SER A 232 -6.07 -16.55 -21.56
C SER A 232 -6.34 -15.09 -21.94
N ILE A 233 -6.20 -14.76 -23.22
CA ILE A 233 -6.52 -13.42 -23.76
C ILE A 233 -7.96 -13.03 -23.42
N HIS A 234 -8.90 -13.96 -23.51
CA HIS A 234 -10.29 -13.72 -23.15
C HIS A 234 -10.43 -13.31 -21.68
N VAL A 235 -9.79 -14.02 -20.75
CA VAL A 235 -9.81 -13.68 -19.32
C VAL A 235 -9.21 -12.29 -19.06
N LYS A 236 -8.11 -11.96 -19.76
CA LYS A 236 -7.47 -10.63 -19.71
C LYS A 236 -8.39 -9.52 -20.22
N GLN A 237 -9.13 -9.79 -21.30
CA GLN A 237 -10.10 -8.85 -21.87
C GLN A 237 -11.30 -8.66 -20.94
N THR A 238 -11.88 -9.74 -20.42
CA THR A 238 -12.98 -9.69 -19.45
C THR A 238 -12.62 -8.82 -18.26
N ALA A 239 -11.44 -9.02 -17.66
CA ALA A 239 -11.01 -8.22 -16.52
C ALA A 239 -10.88 -6.73 -16.85
N ALA A 240 -10.40 -6.39 -18.05
CA ALA A 240 -10.26 -5.01 -18.50
C ALA A 240 -11.62 -4.35 -18.76
N ASP A 241 -12.55 -5.05 -19.42
CA ASP A 241 -13.89 -4.54 -19.74
C ASP A 241 -14.70 -4.28 -18.46
N SER A 242 -14.63 -5.20 -17.50
CA SER A 242 -15.25 -5.03 -16.17
C SER A 242 -14.65 -3.83 -15.44
N ALA A 243 -13.31 -3.70 -15.43
CA ALA A 243 -12.64 -2.55 -14.80
C ALA A 243 -13.07 -1.21 -15.43
N SER A 244 -13.10 -1.13 -16.76
CA SER A 244 -13.55 0.07 -17.48
C SER A 244 -14.99 0.44 -17.15
N SER A 245 -15.88 -0.54 -17.07
CA SER A 245 -17.30 -0.33 -16.74
C SER A 245 -17.48 0.19 -15.31
N ILE A 246 -16.73 -0.36 -14.36
CA ILE A 246 -16.71 0.11 -12.95
C ILE A 246 -16.18 1.54 -12.86
N LEU A 247 -15.06 1.83 -13.53
CA LEU A 247 -14.45 3.16 -13.56
C LEU A 247 -15.36 4.22 -14.19
N SER A 248 -16.08 3.85 -15.24
CA SER A 248 -17.10 4.71 -15.86
C SER A 248 -18.23 5.03 -14.88
N THR A 249 -18.69 4.04 -14.12
CA THR A 249 -19.70 4.22 -13.06
C THR A 249 -19.21 5.16 -11.96
N LEU A 250 -17.97 4.96 -11.46
CA LEU A 250 -17.36 5.85 -10.48
C LEU A 250 -17.26 7.29 -11.01
N SER A 251 -16.86 7.46 -12.27
CA SER A 251 -16.76 8.78 -12.92
C SER A 251 -18.14 9.46 -12.96
N ARG A 252 -19.17 8.78 -13.46
CA ARG A 252 -20.55 9.28 -13.49
C ARG A 252 -21.08 9.65 -12.10
N CYS A 253 -20.88 8.79 -11.10
CA CYS A 253 -21.32 9.06 -9.73
C CYS A 253 -20.57 10.23 -9.07
N SER A 254 -19.35 10.53 -9.52
CA SER A 254 -18.57 11.68 -9.04
C SER A 254 -19.03 13.02 -9.63
N GLU A 255 -19.64 13.01 -10.81
CA GLU A 255 -20.19 14.22 -11.45
C GLU A 255 -21.31 14.84 -10.62
N LEU A 256 -22.14 13.99 -10.00
CA LEU A 256 -23.27 14.41 -9.17
C LEU A 256 -22.86 15.12 -7.87
N THR A 257 -21.63 14.93 -7.41
CA THR A 257 -21.09 15.60 -6.21
C THR A 257 -20.13 16.74 -6.53
N GLY A 258 -19.72 16.88 -7.80
CA GLY A 258 -18.70 17.82 -8.25
C GLY A 258 -17.26 17.44 -7.87
N LYS A 259 -17.03 16.29 -7.19
CA LYS A 259 -15.70 15.81 -6.77
C LYS A 259 -15.15 14.81 -7.78
N LEU A 260 -14.92 15.31 -8.99
CA LEU A 260 -14.72 14.52 -10.19
C LEU A 260 -13.53 13.54 -10.10
N VAL A 261 -13.70 12.37 -10.71
CA VAL A 261 -12.65 11.36 -10.80
C VAL A 261 -12.33 11.00 -12.25
N CYS A 262 -11.18 10.39 -12.47
CA CYS A 262 -10.74 9.92 -13.78
C CYS A 262 -9.81 8.71 -13.68
N GLU A 263 -9.76 7.91 -14.75
CA GLU A 263 -8.89 6.73 -14.87
C GLU A 263 -7.43 7.10 -15.14
N LYS A 264 -7.17 8.21 -15.83
CA LYS A 264 -5.81 8.68 -16.12
C LYS A 264 -5.51 9.90 -15.28
N ARG A 265 -4.30 9.98 -14.72
CA ARG A 265 -3.87 11.15 -13.96
C ARG A 265 -3.97 12.40 -14.84
N CYS A 266 -4.86 13.32 -14.46
CA CYS A 266 -4.89 14.64 -15.05
C CYS A 266 -3.77 15.48 -14.44
N CYS A 267 -2.97 16.15 -15.27
CA CYS A 267 -1.99 17.13 -14.82
C CYS A 267 -2.67 18.48 -14.51
N SER A 268 -3.71 18.48 -13.68
CA SER A 268 -4.19 19.71 -13.07
C SER A 268 -3.22 20.04 -11.93
N ARG A 269 -2.48 21.15 -12.07
CA ARG A 269 -1.76 21.70 -10.94
C ARG A 269 -2.80 22.12 -9.90
N ASP A 270 -2.66 21.61 -8.68
CA ASP A 270 -3.29 22.20 -7.51
C ASP A 270 -3.10 23.74 -7.60
N PRO A 271 -4.14 24.56 -7.36
CA PRO A 271 -4.02 26.03 -7.29
C PRO A 271 -2.85 26.51 -6.40
N HIS A 272 -2.46 25.70 -5.42
CA HIS A 272 -1.37 25.98 -4.48
C HIS A 272 -0.01 25.38 -4.89
N GLY A 273 0.07 24.66 -6.01
CA GLY A 273 1.31 24.07 -6.52
C GLY A 273 1.81 22.86 -5.72
N ILE A 274 1.01 22.32 -4.80
CA ILE A 274 1.37 21.14 -4.01
C ILE A 274 1.31 19.92 -4.93
N VAL A 275 2.46 19.28 -5.16
CA VAL A 275 2.48 17.97 -5.83
C VAL A 275 1.96 16.93 -4.85
N PRO A 276 0.95 16.14 -5.20
CA PRO A 276 0.45 15.16 -4.26
C PRO A 276 1.47 14.06 -3.99
N LEU A 277 1.51 13.61 -2.73
CA LEU A 277 2.33 12.46 -2.35
C LEU A 277 1.80 11.20 -3.06
N GLY A 278 2.72 10.40 -3.59
CA GLY A 278 2.36 9.12 -4.20
C GLY A 278 1.73 8.17 -3.17
N SER A 279 0.75 7.40 -3.59
CA SER A 279 0.00 6.43 -2.79
C SER A 279 0.90 5.47 -2.02
N SER A 280 1.98 4.95 -2.62
CA SER A 280 2.94 4.10 -1.89
C SER A 280 3.57 4.77 -0.67
N LEU A 281 3.89 6.06 -0.75
CA LEU A 281 4.36 6.82 0.42
C LEU A 281 3.23 6.99 1.42
N ILE A 282 2.03 7.38 1.00
CA ILE A 282 0.87 7.55 1.89
C ILE A 282 0.59 6.25 2.65
N ILE A 283 0.58 5.11 1.96
CA ILE A 283 0.39 3.77 2.53
C ILE A 283 1.48 3.46 3.56
N SER A 284 2.74 3.77 3.23
CA SER A 284 3.89 3.51 4.12
C SER A 284 3.83 4.39 5.37
N LEU A 285 3.54 5.68 5.21
CA LEU A 285 3.37 6.64 6.31
C LEU A 285 2.19 6.27 7.20
N GLY A 286 1.09 5.78 6.62
CA GLY A 286 -0.10 5.37 7.36
C GLY A 286 0.14 4.20 8.34
N ARG A 287 1.25 3.46 8.21
CA ARG A 287 1.64 2.40 9.16
C ARG A 287 2.22 2.94 10.47
N ILE A 288 2.72 4.17 10.45
CA ILE A 288 3.34 4.82 11.60
C ILE A 288 2.24 5.30 12.54
N LYS A 289 2.27 4.85 13.80
CA LYS A 289 1.20 5.09 14.78
C LYS A 289 1.42 6.34 15.63
N GLN A 290 2.59 6.95 15.57
CA GLN A 290 2.90 8.18 16.30
C GLN A 290 2.28 9.40 15.63
N SER A 291 2.07 10.48 16.39
CA SER A 291 1.63 11.77 15.85
C SER A 291 2.79 12.45 15.13
N PHE A 292 2.66 12.59 13.81
CA PHE A 292 3.57 13.39 13.00
C PHE A 292 2.87 14.06 11.81
N VAL A 293 3.57 15.04 11.26
CA VAL A 293 3.26 15.71 10.00
C VAL A 293 4.51 15.78 9.12
N LEU A 294 4.31 15.83 7.81
CA LEU A 294 5.34 16.23 6.84
C LEU A 294 5.03 17.61 6.30
N THR A 295 6.04 18.47 6.25
CA THR A 295 5.96 19.78 5.61
C THR A 295 6.93 19.87 4.44
N ASP A 296 6.50 20.52 3.36
CA ASP A 296 7.33 20.70 2.16
C ASP A 296 8.11 22.02 2.22
N PRO A 297 9.44 22.00 2.39
CA PRO A 297 10.25 23.22 2.45
C PRO A 297 10.38 23.96 1.11
N HIS A 298 10.00 23.33 -0.01
CA HIS A 298 10.11 23.91 -1.35
C HIS A 298 8.88 24.73 -1.74
N LEU A 299 7.81 24.67 -0.93
CA LEU A 299 6.60 25.43 -1.13
C LEU A 299 6.55 26.66 -0.21
N PRO A 300 5.91 27.77 -0.65
CA PRO A 300 5.76 28.96 0.17
C PRO A 300 5.15 28.64 1.53
N ASN A 301 5.70 29.21 2.59
CA ASN A 301 5.27 29.00 3.98
C ASN A 301 5.43 27.59 4.57
N MET A 302 6.15 26.66 3.91
CA MET A 302 6.36 25.29 4.42
C MET A 302 5.05 24.60 4.86
N PRO A 303 4.09 24.41 3.95
CA PRO A 303 2.79 23.85 4.28
C PRO A 303 2.89 22.37 4.65
N ILE A 304 1.95 21.91 5.45
CA ILE A 304 1.74 20.48 5.74
C ILE A 304 1.25 19.80 4.45
N VAL A 305 1.98 18.77 4.02
CA VAL A 305 1.62 17.91 2.88
C VAL A 305 1.16 16.51 3.31
N TYR A 306 1.39 16.14 4.56
CA TYR A 306 0.86 14.92 5.17
C TYR A 306 0.61 15.12 6.66
N ALA A 307 -0.49 14.55 7.15
CA ALA A 307 -0.81 14.49 8.58
C ALA A 307 -1.28 13.08 8.95
N SER A 308 -0.61 12.50 9.94
CA SER A 308 -0.98 11.19 10.52
C SER A 308 -2.32 11.24 11.24
N ASP A 309 -3.02 10.10 11.33
CA ASP A 309 -4.28 10.02 12.09
C ASP A 309 -4.10 10.34 13.58
N ALA A 310 -2.94 9.99 14.15
CA ALA A 310 -2.59 10.32 15.52
C ALA A 310 -2.44 11.84 15.72
N PHE A 311 -1.93 12.58 14.73
CA PHE A 311 -1.88 14.05 14.78
C PHE A 311 -3.27 14.69 14.70
N LEU A 312 -4.14 14.17 13.82
CA LEU A 312 -5.51 14.66 13.72
C LEU A 312 -6.27 14.42 15.03
N SER A 313 -6.12 13.23 15.61
CA SER A 313 -6.72 12.86 16.90
C SER A 313 -6.18 13.70 18.05
N LEU A 314 -4.86 13.94 18.07
CA LEU A 314 -4.21 14.79 19.08
C LEU A 314 -4.74 16.22 19.00
N THR A 315 -4.84 16.80 17.81
CA THR A 315 -5.11 18.24 17.68
C THR A 315 -6.61 18.58 17.53
N GLY A 316 -7.44 17.58 17.21
CA GLY A 316 -8.87 17.76 16.94
C GLY A 316 -9.19 18.37 15.57
N TYR A 317 -8.19 18.67 14.74
CA TYR A 317 -8.41 19.17 13.39
C TYR A 317 -8.64 18.03 12.39
N SER A 318 -9.46 18.29 11.39
CA SER A 318 -9.63 17.37 10.26
C SER A 318 -8.48 17.48 9.26
N ARG A 319 -8.28 16.44 8.46
CA ARG A 319 -7.24 16.40 7.42
C ARG A 319 -7.35 17.57 6.43
N THR A 320 -8.57 17.91 6.01
CA THR A 320 -8.84 19.02 5.08
C THR A 320 -8.55 20.39 5.69
N GLU A 321 -8.60 20.52 7.01
CA GLU A 321 -8.30 21.79 7.71
C GLU A 321 -6.80 22.01 7.95
N VAL A 322 -5.97 20.98 7.81
CA VAL A 322 -4.53 21.05 8.13
C VAL A 322 -3.64 20.99 6.89
N LEU A 323 -4.03 20.23 5.87
CA LEU A 323 -3.26 20.16 4.61
C LEU A 323 -3.19 21.54 3.94
N GLY A 324 -2.02 21.90 3.43
CA GLY A 324 -1.76 23.21 2.82
C GLY A 324 -1.47 24.35 3.81
N ARG A 325 -1.59 24.12 5.12
CA ARG A 325 -1.30 25.14 6.15
C ARG A 325 0.04 24.91 6.81
N ASN A 326 0.67 25.98 7.30
CA ASN A 326 1.83 25.85 8.17
C ASN A 326 1.39 25.46 9.60
N CYS A 327 2.15 24.60 10.27
CA CYS A 327 1.86 24.11 11.63
C CYS A 327 1.68 25.20 12.71
N ARG A 328 2.07 26.45 12.45
CA ARG A 328 1.92 27.57 13.40
C ARG A 328 0.48 27.85 13.81
N PHE A 329 -0.52 27.31 13.14
CA PHE A 329 -1.92 27.43 13.58
C PHE A 329 -2.18 26.80 14.96
N LEU A 330 -1.29 25.91 15.43
CA LEU A 330 -1.35 25.35 16.79
C LEU A 330 -0.78 26.31 17.85
N GLN A 331 -0.20 27.44 17.46
CA GLN A 331 0.38 28.44 18.37
C GLN A 331 -0.69 29.46 18.76
N GLY A 332 -0.55 30.03 19.96
CA GLY A 332 -1.47 31.03 20.49
C GLY A 332 -0.77 32.02 21.42
N PRO A 333 -1.53 32.85 22.16
CA PRO A 333 -1.00 33.99 22.93
C PRO A 333 0.11 33.63 23.92
N ASP A 334 0.02 32.46 24.56
CA ASP A 334 0.96 32.03 25.59
C ASP A 334 2.11 31.17 25.01
N THR A 335 2.18 31.01 23.69
CA THR A 335 3.28 30.29 23.05
C THR A 335 4.58 31.08 23.18
N ASN A 336 5.55 30.48 23.88
CA ASN A 336 6.86 31.08 24.08
C ASN A 336 7.57 31.38 22.74
N VAL A 337 8.01 32.64 22.58
CA VAL A 337 8.61 33.15 21.33
C VAL A 337 10.04 32.62 21.14
N GLU A 338 10.80 32.40 22.21
CA GLU A 338 12.14 31.82 22.16
C GLU A 338 12.12 30.39 21.56
N ALA A 339 11.15 29.56 21.95
CA ALA A 339 10.96 28.22 21.39
C ALA A 339 10.65 28.28 19.88
N VAL A 340 9.82 29.23 19.45
CA VAL A 340 9.53 29.46 18.03
C VAL A 340 10.78 29.91 17.27
N ASN A 341 11.58 30.79 17.86
CA ASN A 341 12.84 31.25 17.28
C ASN A 341 13.86 30.10 17.16
N GLN A 342 13.94 29.22 18.15
CA GLN A 342 14.80 28.03 18.12
C GLN A 342 14.41 27.08 16.97
N ILE A 343 13.10 26.85 16.75
CA ILE A 343 12.61 26.07 15.61
C ILE A 343 13.07 26.72 14.30
N ARG A 344 12.85 28.05 14.14
CA ARG A 344 13.20 28.77 12.91
C ARG A 344 14.70 28.69 12.61
N GLN A 345 15.55 28.91 13.61
CA GLN A 345 17.00 28.81 13.47
C GLN A 345 17.45 27.39 13.10
N SER A 346 16.83 26.36 13.68
CA SER A 346 17.17 24.96 13.39
C SER A 346 16.79 24.56 11.97
N ILE A 347 15.63 24.99 11.48
CA ILE A 347 15.20 24.80 10.09
C ILE A 347 16.15 25.53 9.13
N GLN A 348 16.53 26.78 9.43
CA GLN A 348 17.49 27.55 8.62
C GLN A 348 18.88 26.91 8.59
N ALA A 349 19.30 26.28 9.70
CA ALA A 349 20.56 25.56 9.81
C ALA A 349 20.51 24.12 9.27
N GLU A 350 19.36 23.66 8.75
CA GLU A 350 19.12 22.28 8.30
C GLU A 350 19.42 21.19 9.36
N ARG A 351 19.16 21.49 10.63
CA ARG A 351 19.44 20.59 11.77
C ARG A 351 18.16 20.11 12.45
N PRO A 352 18.17 18.90 13.03
CA PRO A 352 17.08 18.46 13.88
C PRO A 352 17.02 19.31 15.16
N CYS A 353 15.82 19.50 15.70
CA CYS A 353 15.61 20.16 16.98
C CYS A 353 14.49 19.50 17.79
N GLY A 354 14.72 19.39 19.10
CA GLY A 354 13.69 19.06 20.07
C GLY A 354 13.37 20.32 20.87
N VAL A 355 12.08 20.65 20.99
CA VAL A 355 11.61 21.79 21.77
C VAL A 355 10.33 21.41 22.52
N ARG A 356 10.17 21.98 23.73
CA ARG A 356 8.91 21.94 24.47
C ARG A 356 8.15 23.23 24.19
N ILE A 357 6.99 23.14 23.57
CA ILE A 357 6.19 24.30 23.14
C ILE A 357 4.73 24.16 23.57
N LEU A 358 4.13 25.24 24.05
CA LEU A 358 2.71 25.26 24.39
C LEU A 358 1.88 25.39 23.10
N ASN A 359 0.95 24.47 22.87
CA ASN A 359 0.08 24.48 21.69
C ASN A 359 -1.40 24.42 22.08
N TYR A 360 -2.26 24.81 21.14
CA TYR A 360 -3.71 24.88 21.28
C TYR A 360 -4.34 23.88 20.30
N ARG A 361 -5.29 23.09 20.80
CA ARG A 361 -6.12 22.22 19.98
C ARG A 361 -7.25 23.03 19.32
N LYS A 362 -8.01 22.39 18.44
CA LYS A 362 -9.16 23.00 17.77
C LYS A 362 -10.23 23.54 18.74
N ASP A 363 -10.43 22.84 19.86
CA ASP A 363 -11.35 23.25 20.93
C ASP A 363 -10.76 24.32 21.87
N SER A 364 -9.61 24.90 21.51
CA SER A 364 -8.84 25.89 22.29
C SER A 364 -8.22 25.35 23.58
N SER A 365 -8.31 24.04 23.86
CA SER A 365 -7.60 23.43 24.99
C SER A 365 -6.08 23.47 24.77
N LEU A 366 -5.37 23.68 25.87
CA LEU A 366 -3.91 23.77 25.90
C LEU A 366 -3.29 22.38 26.03
N PHE A 367 -2.12 22.19 25.43
CA PHE A 367 -1.27 21.04 25.72
C PHE A 367 0.21 21.37 25.53
N TRP A 368 1.05 20.76 26.37
CA TRP A 368 2.50 20.85 26.23
C TRP A 368 2.96 19.85 25.16
N ASN A 369 3.36 20.40 24.02
CA ASN A 369 3.87 19.62 22.90
C ASN A 369 5.38 19.48 23.03
N LEU A 370 5.83 18.27 23.38
CA LEU A 370 7.20 17.83 23.13
C LEU A 370 7.32 17.62 21.62
N LEU A 371 7.88 18.60 20.93
CA LEU A 371 7.99 18.64 19.48
C LEU A 371 9.42 18.30 19.05
N HIS A 372 9.54 17.29 18.19
CA HIS A 372 10.80 16.98 17.51
C HIS A 372 10.67 17.24 16.01
N ILE A 373 11.53 18.09 15.46
CA ILE A 373 11.60 18.40 14.03
C ILE A 373 12.90 17.84 13.47
N SER A 374 12.83 17.13 12.33
CA SER A 374 14.03 16.64 11.63
C SER A 374 13.88 16.84 10.12
N PRO A 375 14.96 17.22 9.40
CA PRO A 375 14.97 17.14 7.95
C PRO A 375 14.90 15.67 7.51
N VAL A 376 14.15 15.43 6.43
CA VAL A 376 14.01 14.13 5.76
C VAL A 376 14.56 14.29 4.36
N ARG A 377 15.65 13.60 4.07
CA ARG A 377 16.37 13.70 2.80
C ARG A 377 15.94 12.59 1.83
N ASN A 378 15.82 12.92 0.55
CA ASN A 378 15.62 11.94 -0.52
C ASN A 378 16.91 11.16 -0.81
N ALA A 379 16.89 10.26 -1.81
CA ALA A 379 18.08 9.49 -2.18
C ALA A 379 19.25 10.33 -2.72
N SER A 380 19.01 11.55 -3.23
CA SER A 380 20.08 12.47 -3.66
C SER A 380 20.69 13.26 -2.50
N GLY A 381 20.23 13.05 -1.26
CA GLY A 381 20.72 13.76 -0.08
C GLY A 381 20.13 15.16 0.10
N LYS A 382 19.27 15.63 -0.81
CA LYS A 382 18.54 16.90 -0.66
C LYS A 382 17.38 16.74 0.31
N ILE A 383 17.07 17.78 1.08
CA ILE A 383 15.89 17.78 1.95
C ILE A 383 14.64 17.69 1.07
N ALA A 384 13.88 16.61 1.21
CA ALA A 384 12.58 16.45 0.56
C ALA A 384 11.47 17.04 1.42
N PHE A 385 11.51 16.76 2.73
CA PHE A 385 10.51 17.22 3.69
C PHE A 385 11.16 17.56 5.03
N TYR A 386 10.43 18.28 5.88
CA TYR A 386 10.64 18.23 7.32
C TYR A 386 9.57 17.35 7.95
N VAL A 387 9.97 16.49 8.88
CA VAL A 387 9.04 15.77 9.75
C VAL A 387 8.97 16.49 11.08
N GLY A 388 7.74 16.76 11.54
CA GLY A 388 7.47 17.22 12.90
C GLY A 388 6.71 16.15 13.65
N VAL A 389 7.29 15.61 14.73
CA VAL A 389 6.68 14.60 15.60
C VAL A 389 6.22 15.27 16.89
N GLN A 390 4.92 15.21 17.15
CA GLN A 390 4.29 15.82 18.31
C GLN A 390 4.01 14.76 19.37
N LEU A 391 4.26 15.12 20.62
CA LEU A 391 3.95 14.27 21.75
C LEU A 391 3.40 15.14 22.88
N ASP A 392 2.20 14.80 23.33
CA ASP A 392 1.57 15.46 24.46
C ASP A 392 2.26 15.01 25.76
N GLU A 393 2.83 15.96 26.51
CA GLU A 393 3.55 15.67 27.74
C GLU A 393 2.67 14.93 28.77
N ASP A 394 1.38 15.29 28.86
CA ASP A 394 0.45 14.64 29.79
C ASP A 394 0.19 13.18 29.42
N SER A 395 0.37 12.81 28.15
CA SER A 395 0.23 11.44 27.66
C SER A 395 1.45 10.54 27.94
N VAL A 396 2.57 11.12 28.35
CA VAL A 396 3.83 10.40 28.62
C VAL A 396 3.80 9.70 29.97
N ASN A 397 3.08 10.24 30.95
CA ASN A 397 3.07 9.76 32.34
C ASN A 397 2.30 8.44 32.55
N ASP A 398 1.71 7.88 31.49
CA ASP A 398 0.81 6.71 31.54
C ASP A 398 1.57 5.37 31.35
N GLY A 399 2.61 5.14 32.16
CA GLY A 399 3.23 3.82 32.36
C GLY A 399 3.97 3.21 31.15
N GLN A 400 4.49 4.01 30.22
CA GLN A 400 5.13 3.51 29.01
C GLN A 400 6.61 3.16 29.18
N VAL A 401 7.03 2.08 28.50
CA VAL A 401 8.39 1.49 28.59
C VAL A 401 9.46 2.30 27.85
N LEU A 402 9.08 3.11 26.85
CA LEU A 402 10.01 3.88 26.01
C LEU A 402 10.01 5.36 26.38
N SER A 403 11.19 5.98 26.39
CA SER A 403 11.31 7.42 26.62
C SER A 403 10.61 8.22 25.50
N PRO A 404 10.12 9.44 25.79
CA PRO A 404 9.57 10.37 24.80
C PRO A 404 10.45 10.52 23.56
N GLU A 405 11.75 10.70 23.79
CA GLU A 405 12.74 10.88 22.74
C GLU A 405 12.86 9.64 21.86
N MET A 406 12.91 8.43 22.45
CA MET A 406 12.96 7.19 21.68
C MET A 406 11.72 7.02 20.79
N ARG A 407 10.54 7.40 21.29
CA ARG A 407 9.30 7.34 20.51
C ARG A 407 9.34 8.31 19.32
N GLN A 408 9.83 9.53 19.55
CA GLN A 408 9.97 10.54 18.50
C GLN A 408 11.00 10.12 17.45
N LEU A 409 12.20 9.71 17.87
CA LEU A 409 13.27 9.28 16.97
C LEU A 409 12.90 8.02 16.19
N GLY A 410 12.16 7.09 16.80
CA GLY A 410 11.59 5.93 16.11
C GLY A 410 10.65 6.33 14.98
N ALA A 411 9.75 7.28 15.21
CA ALA A 411 8.86 7.82 14.17
C ALA A 411 9.65 8.53 13.06
N VAL A 412 10.64 9.36 13.41
CA VAL A 412 11.54 10.01 12.44
C VAL A 412 12.27 8.97 11.59
N GLY A 413 12.78 7.90 12.20
CA GLY A 413 13.43 6.80 11.49
C GLY A 413 12.51 6.13 10.49
N ALA A 414 11.28 5.77 10.91
CA ALA A 414 10.28 5.17 10.04
C ALA A 414 9.90 6.09 8.86
N VAL A 415 9.71 7.39 9.11
CA VAL A 415 9.45 8.38 8.04
C VAL A 415 10.63 8.47 7.07
N LYS A 416 11.87 8.53 7.57
CA LYS A 416 13.07 8.58 6.72
C LYS A 416 13.17 7.35 5.81
N VAL A 417 12.83 6.16 6.31
CA VAL A 417 12.79 4.93 5.52
C VAL A 417 11.70 5.01 4.44
N ALA A 418 10.49 5.45 4.80
CA ALA A 418 9.39 5.58 3.84
C ALA A 418 9.72 6.56 2.70
N VAL A 419 10.30 7.72 3.01
CA VAL A 419 10.66 8.74 2.00
C VAL A 419 11.83 8.29 1.13
N ARG A 420 12.84 7.60 1.68
CA ARG A 420 13.98 7.09 0.89
C ARG A 420 13.55 6.02 -0.11
N SER A 421 12.60 5.18 0.27
CA SER A 421 12.08 4.08 -0.56
C SER A 421 11.37 4.58 -1.83
N LEU A 422 10.94 5.84 -1.88
CA LEU A 422 10.33 6.45 -3.07
C LEU A 422 11.33 6.73 -4.20
N SER A 423 12.59 7.02 -3.88
CA SER A 423 13.58 7.47 -4.86
C SER A 423 14.46 6.35 -5.41
N GLY A 424 14.11 5.08 -5.15
CA GLY A 424 14.86 3.89 -5.57
C GLY A 424 14.73 3.51 -7.05
N ALA A 425 13.84 4.16 -7.82
CA ALA A 425 13.81 4.02 -9.27
C ALA A 425 14.80 5.01 -9.89
N GLY A 426 16.00 4.53 -10.21
CA GLY A 426 16.94 5.27 -11.07
C GLY A 426 16.30 5.61 -12.42
N PRO A 427 16.80 6.63 -13.14
CA PRO A 427 16.24 7.01 -14.42
C PRO A 427 16.40 5.86 -15.41
N SER A 428 15.28 5.25 -15.80
CA SER A 428 15.21 4.47 -17.03
C SER A 428 15.57 5.43 -18.16
N LYS A 429 16.78 5.28 -18.71
CA LYS A 429 17.25 6.02 -19.88
C LYS A 429 16.19 5.89 -20.97
N SER A 430 15.45 6.97 -21.24
CA SER A 430 14.78 7.14 -22.51
C SER A 430 15.88 7.17 -23.57
N GLN A 431 16.04 6.07 -24.31
CA GLN A 431 16.84 6.06 -25.52
C GLN A 431 16.29 7.16 -26.42
N GLY A 432 17.14 8.12 -26.75
CA GLY A 432 16.85 9.10 -27.78
C GLY A 432 16.78 8.38 -29.11
N ASN A 433 15.65 8.54 -29.81
CA ASN A 433 15.64 8.37 -31.25
C ASN A 433 15.92 9.75 -31.85
N THR A 434 17.18 9.93 -32.23
CA THR A 434 17.59 10.86 -33.27
C THR A 434 17.47 10.10 -34.59
N VAL A 435 16.61 10.56 -35.50
CA VAL A 435 16.93 10.87 -36.91
C VAL A 435 15.95 11.95 -37.34
#